data_AF-A0A2E1KK47-F1
#
_entry.id   AF-A0A2E1KK47-F1
#
_cell.length_a   1.000
_cell.length_b   1.000
_cell.length_c   1.000
_cell.angle_alpha   90.00
_cell.angle_beta   90.00
_cell.angle_gamma   90.00
#
_symmetry.space_group_name_H-M   'P 1'
#
loop_
_entity.id
_entity.type
_entity.pdbx_description
1 polymer ?
#
loop_
_entity_poly.entity_id
_entity_poly.type
_entity_poly.pdbx_seq_one_letter_code
_entity_poly.pdbx_strand_id
1 'polypeptide(L)'
;MKDEPGALSPEPSETPRDARPRPLRLWPATLLLVLQVPAWWLLPQLAPDSMLTSFRHFLIPGATTLLLIVWWLVASRSGWRQRLAGCGLWLGLLLVAQLFADSSLGFVFPVYAGSATVQAAILALHAPLSGRPSRGLALCAIAVVCLGFQTVRLDGMSGEMRPHFISRWGISHEDQMLANRASGSAPAPVIPTALSIPTQPAEDDWPGFRGPHRDSHVDNLRIATDWQAQPPRELWRTDVGPGWSSFCAVGDWLFTQEQLGPEELVVCRAADSGEQKWVNRVTARFEEIVGGPGPRATPVFDNGRLFTTGATGIVQCIDPATGKPIWKRNLVQDTTAPIPEWGFSSSPLPSGDLVCVFAGGKRAGVIAYNRLDGNIVWTQGKGAHCYTSAHLAQFGGIVQLLMFSDWGLQSLNVETGDILWERELASRGNRITQPLLVPPNDIVLSAGYGEGARRWQVTRQAKGDDWQVTERWTTRYLKPFFNDGVLHREHIYGFDGKFLTCIDASNGKRAWKRARRRGSYGHGQLLLLTEQSLLLIQAESGELALVEATPQGHRELARLPALSAKTWNHPIIAQGRLFVRNGEQAIGYQLPQQTASAVP
;
A
#
# COMPACT_ATOMS: atom_id res chain seq x y z
N MET A 1 -108.52 -7.98 24.26
CA MET A 1 -108.65 -7.89 22.79
C MET A 1 -107.25 -7.75 22.22
N LYS A 2 -106.84 -8.74 21.42
CA LYS A 2 -105.61 -8.87 20.60
C LYS A 2 -104.31 -9.36 21.27
N ASP A 3 -103.90 -10.48 20.70
CA ASP A 3 -102.71 -11.32 20.85
C ASP A 3 -101.36 -10.65 20.50
N GLU A 4 -100.30 -11.28 21.03
CA GLU A 4 -98.83 -11.22 20.81
C GLU A 4 -98.36 -11.25 19.32
N PRO A 5 -97.05 -11.08 18.95
CA PRO A 5 -95.83 -11.40 19.72
C PRO A 5 -94.56 -10.50 19.52
N GLY A 6 -93.52 -10.78 20.34
CA GLY A 6 -92.14 -10.79 19.84
C GLY A 6 -91.22 -9.64 20.29
N ALA A 7 -90.70 -9.73 21.51
CA ALA A 7 -89.52 -8.96 21.92
C ALA A 7 -88.27 -9.45 21.16
N LEU A 8 -87.76 -8.62 20.25
CA LEU A 8 -86.46 -8.79 19.61
C LEU A 8 -85.34 -8.52 20.62
N SER A 9 -84.58 -9.55 20.95
CA SER A 9 -83.30 -9.45 21.64
C SER A 9 -82.33 -8.58 20.82
N PRO A 10 -81.67 -7.55 21.39
CA PRO A 10 -80.58 -6.89 20.71
C PRO A 10 -79.35 -7.82 20.67
N GLU A 11 -78.81 -8.05 19.48
CA GLU A 11 -77.52 -8.71 19.29
C GLU A 11 -76.44 -8.02 20.13
N PRO A 12 -75.54 -8.75 20.79
CA PRO A 12 -74.39 -8.15 21.43
C PRO A 12 -73.46 -7.58 20.36
N SER A 13 -73.27 -6.26 20.40
CA SER A 13 -72.25 -5.55 19.63
C SER A 13 -70.91 -6.26 19.76
N GLU A 14 -70.36 -6.77 18.66
CA GLU A 14 -68.98 -7.21 18.59
C GLU A 14 -68.07 -6.03 18.93
N THR A 15 -67.55 -6.01 20.16
CA THR A 15 -66.40 -5.17 20.51
C THR A 15 -65.25 -5.51 19.55
N PRO A 16 -64.60 -4.53 18.91
CA PRO A 16 -63.47 -4.81 18.04
C PRO A 16 -62.39 -5.49 18.88
N ARG A 17 -62.03 -6.73 18.51
CA ARG A 17 -60.91 -7.45 19.12
C ARG A 17 -59.69 -6.55 19.11
N ASP A 18 -59.21 -6.17 20.29
CA ASP A 18 -57.90 -5.56 20.51
C ASP A 18 -56.84 -6.39 19.79
N ALA A 19 -56.46 -5.96 18.59
CA ALA A 19 -55.43 -6.59 17.81
C ALA A 19 -54.08 -6.31 18.49
N ARG A 20 -53.74 -7.12 19.50
CA ARG A 20 -52.42 -7.06 20.14
C ARG A 20 -51.35 -7.11 19.04
N PRO A 21 -50.44 -6.13 18.97
CA PRO A 21 -49.41 -6.10 17.94
C PRO A 21 -48.59 -7.39 17.99
N ARG A 22 -48.43 -8.06 16.85
CA ARG A 22 -47.64 -9.29 16.76
C ARG A 22 -46.17 -8.97 17.10
N PRO A 23 -45.52 -9.73 17.99
CA PRO A 23 -44.13 -9.49 18.35
C PRO A 23 -43.23 -9.68 17.13
N LEU A 24 -42.20 -8.83 16.97
CA LEU A 24 -41.26 -8.97 15.86
C LEU A 24 -40.44 -10.26 16.04
N ARG A 25 -40.07 -10.87 14.91
CA ARG A 25 -39.21 -12.05 14.90
C ARG A 25 -37.76 -11.62 15.03
N LEU A 26 -37.23 -11.46 16.25
CA LEU A 26 -35.84 -11.01 16.46
C LEU A 26 -34.78 -12.06 16.11
N TRP A 27 -35.11 -13.35 16.15
CA TRP A 27 -34.15 -14.44 15.93
C TRP A 27 -33.38 -14.37 14.60
N PRO A 28 -33.94 -13.96 13.43
CA PRO A 28 -33.18 -13.85 12.19
C PRO A 28 -32.15 -12.72 12.24
N ALA A 29 -32.47 -11.60 12.89
CA ALA A 29 -31.52 -10.51 13.10
C ALA A 29 -30.37 -10.95 14.00
N THR A 30 -30.68 -11.67 15.10
CA THR A 30 -29.67 -12.28 15.96
C THR A 30 -28.81 -13.30 15.20
N LEU A 31 -29.41 -14.14 14.36
CA LEU A 31 -28.69 -15.11 13.54
C LEU A 31 -27.73 -14.42 12.56
N LEU A 32 -28.15 -13.35 11.88
CA LEU A 32 -27.29 -12.58 10.96
C LEU A 32 -26.05 -12.03 11.67
N LEU A 33 -26.19 -11.56 12.91
CA LEU A 33 -25.08 -11.07 13.72
C LEU A 33 -24.15 -12.20 14.17
N VAL A 34 -24.71 -13.32 14.62
CA VAL A 34 -23.93 -14.49 15.03
C VAL A 34 -23.15 -15.07 13.84
N LEU A 35 -23.77 -15.11 12.64
CA LEU A 35 -23.13 -15.59 11.41
C LEU A 35 -22.00 -14.67 10.90
N GLN A 36 -21.92 -13.43 11.37
CA GLN A 36 -20.84 -12.51 11.03
C GLN A 36 -19.47 -13.02 11.51
N VAL A 37 -19.43 -13.62 12.70
CA VAL A 37 -18.21 -14.14 13.34
C VAL A 37 -17.58 -15.31 12.55
N PRO A 38 -18.31 -16.40 12.23
CA PRO A 38 -17.75 -17.48 11.43
C PRO A 38 -17.46 -17.02 10.00
N ALA A 39 -18.19 -16.05 9.43
CA ALA A 39 -17.88 -15.50 8.11
C ALA A 39 -16.48 -14.86 8.04
N TRP A 40 -16.05 -14.17 9.10
CA TRP A 40 -14.68 -13.61 9.19
C TRP A 40 -13.59 -14.70 9.18
N TRP A 41 -13.89 -15.88 9.72
CA TRP A 41 -12.94 -16.99 9.77
C TRP A 41 -12.99 -17.89 8.52
N LEU A 42 -14.18 -18.11 7.96
CA LEU A 42 -14.39 -18.99 6.81
C LEU A 42 -13.90 -18.39 5.50
N LEU A 43 -14.12 -17.09 5.27
CA LEU A 43 -13.78 -16.46 3.98
C LEU A 43 -12.28 -16.57 3.62
N PRO A 44 -11.33 -16.32 4.55
CA PRO A 44 -9.91 -16.54 4.28
C PRO A 44 -9.53 -18.01 4.01
N GLN A 45 -10.31 -18.97 4.50
CA GLN A 45 -10.04 -20.40 4.25
C GLN A 45 -10.52 -20.83 2.86
N LEU A 46 -11.66 -20.28 2.43
CA LEU A 46 -12.26 -20.60 1.14
C LEU A 46 -11.55 -19.89 -0.03
N ALA A 47 -11.10 -18.66 0.18
CA ALA A 47 -10.53 -17.83 -0.89
C ALA A 47 -9.36 -16.94 -0.40
N PRO A 48 -8.26 -17.51 0.13
CA PRO A 48 -7.21 -16.80 0.87
C PRO A 48 -6.57 -15.61 0.15
N ASP A 49 -6.45 -15.68 -1.18
CA ASP A 49 -5.74 -14.69 -2.00
C ASP A 49 -6.69 -13.90 -2.92
N SER A 50 -7.97 -13.82 -2.54
CA SER A 50 -8.99 -13.10 -3.31
C SER A 50 -9.21 -11.67 -2.81
N MET A 51 -9.75 -10.82 -3.70
CA MET A 51 -10.25 -9.50 -3.32
C MET A 51 -11.29 -9.60 -2.18
N LEU A 52 -12.15 -10.62 -2.19
CA LEU A 52 -13.14 -10.84 -1.12
C LEU A 52 -12.48 -10.99 0.25
N THR A 53 -11.40 -11.76 0.33
CA THR A 53 -10.66 -11.97 1.59
C THR A 53 -9.91 -10.73 2.05
N SER A 54 -9.40 -9.93 1.11
CA SER A 54 -8.72 -8.66 1.41
C SER A 54 -9.72 -7.65 1.98
N PHE A 55 -10.88 -7.50 1.34
CA PHE A 55 -11.92 -6.55 1.76
C PHE A 55 -12.89 -7.11 2.81
N ARG A 56 -12.62 -8.28 3.41
CA ARG A 56 -13.52 -8.96 4.36
C ARG A 56 -13.92 -8.09 5.56
N HIS A 57 -13.00 -7.22 5.99
CA HIS A 57 -13.21 -6.29 7.10
C HIS A 57 -14.27 -5.24 6.77
N PHE A 58 -14.58 -5.02 5.49
CA PHE A 58 -15.65 -4.13 5.04
C PHE A 58 -16.87 -4.88 4.51
N LEU A 59 -16.64 -5.91 3.69
CA LEU A 59 -17.71 -6.68 3.04
C LEU A 59 -18.62 -7.36 4.05
N ILE A 60 -18.06 -7.92 5.12
CA ILE A 60 -18.85 -8.67 6.11
C ILE A 60 -19.75 -7.73 6.93
N PRO A 61 -19.25 -6.66 7.59
CA PRO A 61 -20.12 -5.69 8.27
C PRO A 61 -21.12 -5.00 7.33
N GLY A 62 -20.68 -4.64 6.12
CA GLY A 62 -21.55 -4.03 5.11
C GLY A 62 -22.69 -4.96 4.68
N ALA A 63 -22.37 -6.21 4.35
CA ALA A 63 -23.37 -7.23 3.99
C ALA A 63 -24.33 -7.51 5.15
N THR A 64 -23.84 -7.62 6.38
CA THR A 64 -24.68 -7.78 7.56
C THR A 64 -25.64 -6.60 7.72
N THR A 65 -25.17 -5.37 7.53
CA THR A 65 -26.02 -4.16 7.58
C THR A 65 -27.14 -4.23 6.54
N LEU A 66 -26.81 -4.56 5.29
CA LEU A 66 -27.80 -4.70 4.21
C LEU A 66 -28.82 -5.80 4.50
N LEU A 67 -28.36 -6.97 4.95
CA LEU A 67 -29.25 -8.09 5.30
C LEU A 67 -30.18 -7.75 6.46
N LEU A 68 -29.70 -6.99 7.45
CA LEU A 68 -30.54 -6.51 8.55
C LEU A 68 -31.61 -5.53 8.06
N ILE A 69 -31.26 -4.62 7.12
CA ILE A 69 -32.23 -3.71 6.52
C ILE A 69 -33.29 -4.48 5.71
N VAL A 70 -32.87 -5.45 4.90
CA VAL A 70 -33.79 -6.30 4.13
C VAL A 70 -34.70 -7.09 5.06
N TRP A 71 -34.15 -7.71 6.11
CA TRP A 71 -34.95 -8.40 7.12
C TRP A 71 -35.95 -7.45 7.79
N TRP A 72 -35.52 -6.23 8.17
CA TRP A 72 -36.38 -5.22 8.77
C TRP A 72 -37.56 -4.86 7.86
N LEU A 73 -37.30 -4.64 6.58
CA LEU A 73 -38.28 -4.22 5.59
C LEU A 73 -39.23 -5.33 5.14
N VAL A 74 -38.78 -6.59 5.12
CA VAL A 74 -39.53 -7.69 4.50
C VAL A 74 -40.06 -8.71 5.53
N ALA A 75 -39.25 -9.06 6.54
CA ALA A 75 -39.47 -10.25 7.37
C ALA A 75 -39.69 -9.97 8.88
N SER A 76 -39.55 -8.72 9.33
CA SER A 76 -39.65 -8.34 10.75
C SER A 76 -41.04 -8.51 11.37
N ARG A 77 -42.11 -8.60 10.56
CA ARG A 77 -43.53 -8.56 10.97
C ARG A 77 -44.01 -7.21 11.52
N SER A 78 -43.20 -6.17 11.47
CA SER A 78 -43.60 -4.80 11.82
C SER A 78 -44.60 -4.23 10.81
N GLY A 79 -45.43 -3.28 11.26
CA GLY A 79 -46.30 -2.52 10.35
C GLY A 79 -45.51 -1.55 9.48
N TRP A 80 -46.01 -1.20 8.29
CA TRP A 80 -45.30 -0.36 7.32
C TRP A 80 -44.81 0.99 7.89
N ARG A 81 -45.63 1.65 8.72
CA ARG A 81 -45.24 2.90 9.40
C ARG A 81 -44.06 2.71 10.34
N GLN A 82 -44.01 1.59 11.07
CA GLN A 82 -42.90 1.25 11.95
C GLN A 82 -41.64 0.91 11.15
N ARG A 83 -41.77 0.27 9.98
CA ARG A 83 -40.65 -0.01 9.09
C ARG A 83 -39.96 1.28 8.66
N LEU A 84 -40.74 2.23 8.13
CA LEU A 84 -40.25 3.54 7.72
C LEU A 84 -39.66 4.31 8.90
N ALA A 85 -40.32 4.30 10.06
CA ALA A 85 -39.79 4.91 11.28
C ALA A 85 -38.44 4.29 11.71
N GLY A 86 -38.27 2.98 11.58
CA GLY A 86 -37.00 2.30 11.89
C GLY A 86 -35.88 2.64 10.91
N CYS A 87 -36.18 2.73 9.62
CA CYS A 87 -35.21 3.21 8.63
C CYS A 87 -34.84 4.68 8.89
N GLY A 88 -35.81 5.53 9.19
CA GLY A 88 -35.57 6.94 9.54
C GLY A 88 -34.75 7.10 10.82
N LEU A 89 -35.06 6.31 11.86
CA LEU A 89 -34.29 6.31 13.11
C LEU A 89 -32.86 5.81 12.88
N TRP A 90 -32.68 4.74 12.10
CA TRP A 90 -31.35 4.25 11.73
C TRP A 90 -30.53 5.31 11.01
N LEU A 91 -31.08 5.94 9.97
CA LEU A 91 -30.42 7.01 9.23
C LEU A 91 -30.11 8.20 10.14
N GLY A 92 -31.04 8.58 11.01
CA GLY A 92 -30.83 9.63 12.01
C GLY A 92 -29.69 9.31 12.98
N LEU A 93 -29.64 8.09 13.52
CA LEU A 93 -28.56 7.65 14.41
C LEU A 93 -27.21 7.60 13.69
N LEU A 94 -27.18 7.15 12.44
CA LEU A 94 -25.97 7.11 11.62
C LEU A 94 -25.44 8.52 11.34
N LEU A 95 -26.33 9.45 10.96
CA LEU A 95 -25.99 10.85 10.73
C LEU A 95 -25.50 11.54 12.01
N VAL A 96 -26.18 11.33 13.13
CA VAL A 96 -25.74 11.85 14.43
C VAL A 96 -24.38 11.29 14.81
N ALA A 97 -24.16 9.99 14.67
CA ALA A 97 -22.86 9.40 14.94
C ALA A 97 -21.76 9.94 14.00
N GLN A 98 -22.09 10.24 12.74
CA GLN A 98 -21.15 10.83 11.78
C GLN A 98 -20.70 12.23 12.18
N LEU A 99 -21.58 13.05 12.77
CA LEU A 99 -21.23 14.40 13.23
C LEU A 99 -20.12 14.42 14.29
N PHE A 100 -19.95 13.32 15.02
CA PHE A 100 -18.94 13.22 16.08
C PHE A 100 -17.78 12.28 15.75
N ALA A 101 -17.88 11.54 14.64
CA ALA A 101 -16.84 10.66 14.15
C ALA A 101 -15.61 11.48 13.73
N ASP A 102 -14.43 10.93 13.97
CA ASP A 102 -13.20 11.53 13.44
C ASP A 102 -13.19 11.43 11.90
N SER A 103 -12.73 12.49 11.23
CA SER A 103 -12.72 12.55 9.76
C SER A 103 -11.83 11.48 9.12
N SER A 104 -10.81 10.99 9.84
CA SER A 104 -9.95 9.88 9.39
C SER A 104 -10.71 8.59 9.11
N LEU A 105 -11.90 8.38 9.71
CA LEU A 105 -12.68 7.17 9.51
C LEU A 105 -13.28 7.09 8.11
N GLY A 106 -13.49 8.21 7.41
CA GLY A 106 -13.96 8.25 6.02
C GLY A 106 -15.06 7.22 5.68
N PHE A 107 -14.82 6.37 4.68
CA PHE A 107 -15.76 5.32 4.28
C PHE A 107 -15.83 4.13 5.26
N VAL A 108 -14.86 3.99 6.16
CA VAL A 108 -14.85 2.93 7.19
C VAL A 108 -15.96 3.17 8.21
N PHE A 109 -16.26 4.45 8.51
CA PHE A 109 -17.32 4.82 9.44
C PHE A 109 -18.67 4.17 9.11
N PRO A 110 -19.32 4.43 7.95
CA PRO A 110 -20.65 3.88 7.68
C PRO A 110 -20.67 2.35 7.62
N VAL A 111 -19.55 1.71 7.26
CA VAL A 111 -19.44 0.24 7.19
C VAL A 111 -19.49 -0.39 8.59
N TYR A 112 -18.76 0.18 9.55
CA TYR A 112 -18.69 -0.35 10.91
C TYR A 112 -19.86 0.15 11.77
N ALA A 113 -20.19 1.44 11.68
CA ALA A 113 -21.28 2.06 12.43
C ALA A 113 -22.66 1.63 11.92
N GLY A 114 -22.79 1.29 10.63
CA GLY A 114 -24.07 0.90 10.03
C GLY A 114 -24.72 -0.29 10.74
N SER A 115 -23.98 -1.38 10.93
CA SER A 115 -24.51 -2.57 11.60
C SER A 115 -24.90 -2.31 13.05
N ALA A 116 -24.12 -1.48 13.76
CA ALA A 116 -24.36 -1.14 15.16
C ALA A 116 -25.55 -0.19 15.33
N THR A 117 -25.70 0.80 14.44
CA THR A 117 -26.82 1.75 14.47
C THR A 117 -28.14 1.10 14.04
N VAL A 118 -28.12 0.13 13.10
CA VAL A 118 -29.31 -0.68 12.77
C VAL A 118 -29.78 -1.45 14.01
N GLN A 119 -28.86 -2.08 14.74
CA GLN A 119 -29.19 -2.80 15.98
C GLN A 119 -29.76 -1.87 17.05
N ALA A 120 -29.14 -0.70 17.23
CA ALA A 120 -29.59 0.30 18.18
C ALA A 120 -31.00 0.81 17.84
N ALA A 121 -31.31 1.03 16.55
CA ALA A 121 -32.65 1.40 16.10
C ALA A 121 -33.69 0.29 16.33
N ILE A 122 -33.33 -0.97 16.06
CA ILE A 122 -34.20 -2.13 16.32
C ILE A 122 -34.51 -2.22 17.82
N LEU A 123 -33.50 -2.09 18.69
CA LEU A 123 -33.66 -2.11 20.16
C LEU A 123 -34.51 -0.94 20.65
N ALA A 124 -34.30 0.27 20.13
CA ALA A 124 -35.05 1.46 20.49
C ALA A 124 -36.55 1.32 20.21
N LEU A 125 -36.90 0.72 19.06
CA LEU A 125 -38.29 0.49 18.67
C LEU A 125 -38.94 -0.69 19.41
N HIS A 126 -38.13 -1.54 20.04
CA HIS A 126 -38.59 -2.76 20.72
C HIS A 126 -38.61 -2.71 22.23
N ALA A 127 -37.75 -1.89 22.84
CA ALA A 127 -37.69 -1.74 24.28
C ALA A 127 -39.11 -1.37 24.75
N PRO A 128 -39.79 -2.26 25.51
CA PRO A 128 -41.20 -2.08 25.80
C PRO A 128 -41.37 -0.72 26.47
N LEU A 129 -42.27 0.09 25.91
CA LEU A 129 -42.63 1.40 26.44
C LEU A 129 -43.30 1.32 27.84
N SER A 130 -43.26 0.16 28.52
CA SER A 130 -43.89 -0.09 29.81
C SER A 130 -42.92 -0.18 31.01
N GLY A 131 -41.59 -0.14 30.82
CA GLY A 131 -40.62 -0.23 31.94
C GLY A 131 -39.46 0.77 31.86
N ARG A 132 -39.13 1.44 32.98
CA ARG A 132 -37.95 2.34 33.10
C ARG A 132 -36.59 1.67 32.81
N PRO A 133 -36.29 0.43 33.26
CA PRO A 133 -34.96 -0.15 33.06
C PRO A 133 -34.67 -0.60 31.61
N SER A 134 -35.67 -1.09 30.87
CA SER A 134 -35.51 -1.53 29.47
C SER A 134 -35.26 -0.35 28.52
N ARG A 135 -35.91 0.79 28.76
CA ARG A 135 -35.65 2.05 28.05
C ARG A 135 -34.24 2.58 28.33
N GLY A 136 -33.81 2.52 29.60
CA GLY A 136 -32.44 2.90 29.99
C GLY A 136 -31.39 2.06 29.26
N LEU A 137 -31.55 0.74 29.21
CA LEU A 137 -30.66 -0.17 28.49
C LEU A 137 -30.59 0.12 26.97
N ALA A 138 -31.72 0.37 26.33
CA ALA A 138 -31.74 0.71 24.90
C ALA A 138 -31.07 2.06 24.62
N LEU A 139 -31.35 3.08 25.43
CA LEU A 139 -30.70 4.39 25.32
C LEU A 139 -29.20 4.30 25.61
N CYS A 140 -28.78 3.50 26.59
CA CYS A 140 -27.37 3.23 26.84
C CYS A 140 -26.70 2.52 25.67
N ALA A 141 -27.35 1.52 25.05
CA ALA A 141 -26.80 0.84 23.88
C ALA A 141 -26.65 1.79 22.68
N ILE A 142 -27.65 2.64 22.42
CA ILE A 142 -27.58 3.70 21.40
C ILE A 142 -26.43 4.66 21.71
N ALA A 143 -26.31 5.12 22.96
CA ALA A 143 -25.25 6.01 23.39
C ALA A 143 -23.86 5.37 23.23
N VAL A 144 -23.68 4.11 23.62
CA VAL A 144 -22.40 3.39 23.45
C VAL A 144 -22.03 3.27 21.97
N VAL A 145 -23.00 2.99 21.09
CA VAL A 145 -22.74 2.92 19.64
C VAL A 145 -22.41 4.30 19.07
N CYS A 146 -23.17 5.34 19.40
CA CYS A 146 -22.97 6.69 18.88
C CYS A 146 -21.72 7.39 19.47
N LEU A 147 -21.39 7.13 20.73
CA LEU A 147 -20.23 7.71 21.43
C LEU A 147 -18.95 6.88 21.20
N GLY A 148 -19.07 5.58 20.95
CA GLY A 148 -17.91 4.69 20.79
C GLY A 148 -16.99 5.12 19.65
N PHE A 149 -17.55 5.53 18.51
CA PHE A 149 -16.77 6.04 17.37
C PHE A 149 -16.15 7.42 17.61
N GLN A 150 -16.50 8.12 18.71
CA GLN A 150 -15.86 9.38 19.09
C GLN A 150 -14.54 9.15 19.84
N THR A 151 -14.31 7.93 20.33
CA THR A 151 -13.14 7.59 21.14
C THR A 151 -11.96 7.09 20.30
N VAL A 152 -12.21 6.80 19.02
CA VAL A 152 -11.25 6.21 18.09
C VAL A 152 -11.06 7.09 16.85
N ARG A 153 -9.85 7.04 16.30
CA ARG A 153 -9.54 7.52 14.95
C ARG A 153 -8.84 6.41 14.16
N LEU A 154 -8.85 6.51 12.84
CA LEU A 154 -8.16 5.58 11.98
C LEU A 154 -6.71 6.03 11.77
N ASP A 155 -5.79 5.10 11.95
CA ASP A 155 -4.34 5.28 11.78
C ASP A 155 -3.85 4.41 10.61
N GLY A 156 -4.54 4.59 9.49
CA GLY A 156 -4.35 3.84 8.25
C GLY A 156 -4.78 2.36 8.30
N MET A 157 -4.30 1.58 7.31
CA MET A 157 -4.57 0.14 7.20
C MET A 157 -3.29 -0.68 7.04
N SER A 158 -3.34 -1.97 7.37
CA SER A 158 -2.30 -2.92 6.95
C SER A 158 -2.45 -3.26 5.46
N GLY A 159 -1.45 -3.93 4.87
CA GLY A 159 -1.53 -4.43 3.49
C GLY A 159 -2.62 -5.50 3.28
N GLU A 160 -3.14 -6.09 4.35
CA GLU A 160 -4.33 -6.96 4.33
C GLU A 160 -5.66 -6.17 4.45
N MET A 161 -5.63 -4.85 4.28
CA MET A 161 -6.77 -3.93 4.37
C MET A 161 -7.48 -4.01 5.74
N ARG A 162 -6.72 -4.30 6.80
CA ARG A 162 -7.23 -4.28 8.17
C ARG A 162 -7.09 -2.85 8.72
N PRO A 163 -8.19 -2.20 9.16
CA PRO A 163 -8.11 -0.87 9.76
C PRO A 163 -7.37 -0.92 11.10
N HIS A 164 -6.47 0.04 11.31
CA HIS A 164 -5.78 0.27 12.58
C HIS A 164 -6.50 1.38 13.34
N PHE A 165 -7.18 1.04 14.44
CA PHE A 165 -7.85 2.03 15.26
C PHE A 165 -6.97 2.40 16.44
N ILE A 166 -6.73 3.70 16.61
CA ILE A 166 -6.04 4.24 17.77
C ILE A 166 -6.99 5.14 18.56
N SER A 167 -6.62 5.46 19.79
CA SER A 167 -7.34 6.47 20.57
C SER A 167 -7.35 7.80 19.82
N ARG A 168 -8.52 8.45 19.77
CA ARG A 168 -8.67 9.78 19.16
C ARG A 168 -7.76 10.83 19.80
N TRP A 169 -7.46 10.67 21.09
CA TRP A 169 -6.63 11.59 21.86
C TRP A 169 -5.16 11.18 21.93
N GLY A 170 -4.78 10.07 21.29
CA GLY A 170 -3.37 9.70 21.15
C GLY A 170 -2.68 10.68 20.23
N ILE A 171 -1.47 11.13 20.58
CA ILE A 171 -0.67 12.03 19.75
C ILE A 171 0.00 11.18 18.67
N SER A 172 -0.19 11.51 17.37
CA SER A 172 0.47 10.76 16.30
C SER A 172 1.96 11.05 16.26
N HIS A 173 2.73 10.17 15.62
CA HIS A 173 4.15 10.42 15.37
C HIS A 173 4.39 11.73 14.62
N GLU A 174 3.60 12.01 13.58
CA GLU A 174 3.66 13.27 12.82
C GLU A 174 3.38 14.49 13.73
N ASP A 175 2.36 14.41 14.61
CA ASP A 175 2.05 15.48 15.57
C ASP A 175 3.22 15.75 16.54
N GLN A 176 3.89 14.68 17.02
CA GLN A 176 5.08 14.81 17.88
C GLN A 176 6.23 15.50 17.13
N MET A 177 6.49 15.11 15.89
CA MET A 177 7.52 15.75 15.06
C MET A 177 7.21 17.23 14.79
N LEU A 178 5.95 17.56 14.50
CA LEU A 178 5.51 18.95 14.32
C LEU A 178 5.67 19.77 15.60
N ALA A 179 5.35 19.20 16.76
CA ALA A 179 5.55 19.84 18.06
C ALA A 179 7.04 20.08 18.34
N ASN A 180 7.91 19.10 18.07
CA ASN A 180 9.36 19.22 18.22
C ASN A 180 9.95 20.29 17.29
N ARG A 181 9.44 20.39 16.05
CA ARG A 181 9.82 21.45 15.10
C ARG A 181 9.40 22.82 15.60
N ALA A 182 8.18 22.96 16.14
CA ALA A 182 7.66 24.22 16.65
C ALA A 182 8.38 24.71 17.92
N SER A 183 8.84 23.79 18.78
CA SER A 183 9.54 24.12 20.02
C SER A 183 11.00 24.58 19.82
N GLY A 184 11.50 24.61 18.59
CA GLY A 184 12.90 24.97 18.30
C GLY A 184 13.92 23.93 18.77
N SER A 185 13.47 22.73 19.13
CA SER A 185 14.33 21.56 19.41
C SER A 185 14.91 20.94 18.14
N ALA A 186 14.58 21.49 16.96
CA ALA A 186 15.25 21.19 15.71
C ALA A 186 16.72 21.67 15.78
N PRO A 187 17.70 20.87 15.35
CA PRO A 187 19.09 21.29 15.34
C PRO A 187 19.26 22.62 14.60
N ALA A 188 20.07 23.51 15.17
CA ALA A 188 20.38 24.81 14.58
C ALA A 188 20.83 24.63 13.11
N PRO A 189 20.47 25.55 12.20
CA PRO A 189 20.91 25.46 10.81
C PRO A 189 22.44 25.46 10.78
N VAL A 190 23.02 24.30 10.50
CA VAL A 190 24.46 24.17 10.26
C VAL A 190 24.76 25.02 9.03
N ILE A 191 25.71 25.95 9.15
CA ILE A 191 26.20 26.76 8.03
C ILE A 191 26.61 25.78 6.93
N PRO A 192 26.07 25.88 5.70
CA PRO A 192 26.29 24.86 4.69
C PRO A 192 27.73 24.94 4.19
N THR A 193 28.60 24.11 4.76
CA THR A 193 29.73 23.60 4.00
C THR A 193 29.11 22.78 2.87
N ALA A 194 29.32 23.18 1.62
CA ALA A 194 28.79 22.45 0.47
C ALA A 194 29.19 20.98 0.59
N LEU A 195 28.20 20.09 0.64
CA LEU A 195 28.48 18.66 0.77
C LEU A 195 29.27 18.21 -0.46
N SER A 196 30.33 17.43 -0.24
CA SER A 196 31.07 16.83 -1.34
C SER A 196 30.31 15.60 -1.83
N ILE A 197 29.79 15.66 -3.05
CA ILE A 197 29.03 14.57 -3.66
C ILE A 197 29.73 14.18 -4.96
N PRO A 198 30.07 12.90 -5.15
CA PRO A 198 30.72 12.46 -6.39
C PRO A 198 29.78 12.68 -7.57
N THR A 199 30.32 12.97 -8.77
CA THR A 199 29.47 13.15 -9.96
C THR A 199 28.81 11.86 -10.41
N GLN A 200 29.48 10.72 -10.23
CA GLN A 200 28.96 9.39 -10.50
C GLN A 200 28.84 8.60 -9.20
N PRO A 201 27.81 7.75 -9.06
CA PRO A 201 27.78 6.75 -7.99
C PRO A 201 29.01 5.82 -8.06
N ALA A 202 29.50 5.42 -6.90
CA ALA A 202 30.43 4.30 -6.78
C ALA A 202 29.74 2.96 -7.09
N GLU A 203 30.51 1.89 -7.28
CA GLU A 203 29.98 0.56 -7.58
C GLU A 203 29.13 -0.01 -6.43
N ASP A 204 29.47 0.33 -5.19
CA ASP A 204 28.77 -0.09 -3.97
C ASP A 204 27.75 0.94 -3.45
N ASP A 205 27.45 1.99 -4.24
CA ASP A 205 26.37 2.93 -3.97
C ASP A 205 24.99 2.37 -4.36
N TRP A 206 23.94 3.01 -3.88
CA TRP A 206 22.56 2.66 -4.18
C TRP A 206 21.81 3.88 -4.74
N PRO A 207 22.02 4.22 -6.01
CA PRO A 207 21.67 5.54 -6.55
C PRO A 207 20.16 5.76 -6.71
N GLY A 208 19.30 4.77 -6.50
CA GLY A 208 17.86 4.97 -6.60
C GLY A 208 17.02 3.75 -6.26
N PHE A 209 15.74 3.82 -6.64
CA PHE A 209 14.76 2.76 -6.36
C PHE A 209 15.24 1.37 -6.82
N ARG A 210 15.34 0.41 -5.88
CA ARG A 210 15.79 -0.97 -6.14
C ARG A 210 17.22 -1.06 -6.72
N GLY A 211 18.08 -0.08 -6.44
CA GLY A 211 19.50 -0.13 -6.78
C GLY A 211 19.80 0.37 -8.19
N PRO A 212 21.07 0.27 -8.64
CA PRO A 212 21.53 0.83 -9.91
C PRO A 212 20.80 0.25 -11.14
N HIS A 213 20.35 -1.00 -11.06
CA HIS A 213 19.65 -1.70 -12.15
C HIS A 213 18.14 -1.89 -11.89
N ARG A 214 17.61 -1.31 -10.80
CA ARG A 214 16.19 -1.42 -10.39
C ARG A 214 15.71 -2.87 -10.18
N ASP A 215 16.59 -3.78 -9.82
CA ASP A 215 16.35 -5.22 -9.68
C ASP A 215 16.48 -5.73 -8.23
N SER A 216 16.85 -4.86 -7.28
CA SER A 216 17.10 -5.21 -5.87
C SER A 216 18.24 -6.21 -5.67
N HIS A 217 19.25 -6.19 -6.54
CA HIS A 217 20.46 -6.99 -6.36
C HIS A 217 21.55 -6.20 -5.64
N VAL A 218 22.27 -6.89 -4.76
CA VAL A 218 23.47 -6.43 -4.08
C VAL A 218 24.57 -7.40 -4.48
N ASP A 219 25.47 -6.91 -5.32
CA ASP A 219 26.63 -7.67 -5.78
C ASP A 219 27.85 -7.39 -4.90
N ASN A 220 28.87 -8.22 -5.01
CA ASN A 220 30.19 -8.02 -4.37
C ASN A 220 30.18 -7.86 -2.83
N LEU A 221 29.15 -8.35 -2.14
CA LEU A 221 29.04 -8.29 -0.67
C LEU A 221 28.86 -9.67 -0.04
N ARG A 222 29.65 -9.94 1.00
CA ARG A 222 29.51 -11.12 1.87
C ARG A 222 29.33 -10.71 3.33
N ILE A 223 28.35 -11.29 4.00
CA ILE A 223 28.01 -11.03 5.40
C ILE A 223 27.92 -12.32 6.21
N ALA A 224 28.13 -12.22 7.52
CA ALA A 224 27.85 -13.31 8.45
C ALA A 224 26.35 -13.63 8.46
N THR A 225 26.03 -14.93 8.45
CA THR A 225 24.65 -15.43 8.42
C THR A 225 24.10 -15.81 9.78
N ASP A 226 24.98 -15.97 10.79
CA ASP A 226 24.60 -16.18 12.18
C ASP A 226 24.54 -14.82 12.91
N TRP A 227 23.36 -14.22 12.93
CA TRP A 227 23.14 -12.95 13.64
C TRP A 227 22.95 -13.13 15.15
N GLN A 228 22.91 -14.36 15.68
CA GLN A 228 22.96 -14.55 17.12
C GLN A 228 24.39 -14.31 17.64
N ALA A 229 25.38 -14.80 16.90
CA ALA A 229 26.79 -14.56 17.21
C ALA A 229 27.30 -13.20 16.69
N GLN A 230 26.89 -12.80 15.49
CA GLN A 230 27.38 -11.60 14.81
C GLN A 230 26.20 -10.78 14.26
N PRO A 231 25.39 -10.12 15.13
CA PRO A 231 24.28 -9.30 14.67
C PRO A 231 24.76 -8.06 13.89
N PRO A 232 23.99 -7.57 12.92
CA PRO A 232 24.15 -6.21 12.40
C PRO A 232 24.20 -5.20 13.55
N ARG A 233 25.21 -4.32 13.54
CA ARG A 233 25.39 -3.31 14.59
C ARG A 233 24.62 -2.04 14.21
N GLU A 234 23.66 -1.63 15.03
CA GLU A 234 22.96 -0.35 14.85
C GLU A 234 23.97 0.79 14.96
N LEU A 235 24.04 1.63 13.93
CA LEU A 235 24.87 2.83 13.89
C LEU A 235 24.11 4.04 14.41
N TRP A 236 22.86 4.18 13.98
CA TRP A 236 21.99 5.29 14.33
C TRP A 236 20.53 4.92 14.11
N ARG A 237 19.65 5.63 14.81
CA ARG A 237 18.20 5.60 14.68
C ARG A 237 17.66 7.01 14.81
N THR A 238 16.78 7.42 13.90
CA THR A 238 16.18 8.75 13.89
C THR A 238 14.71 8.67 13.52
N ASP A 239 13.94 9.61 14.06
CA ASP A 239 12.57 9.84 13.60
C ASP A 239 12.59 10.47 12.20
N VAL A 240 11.62 10.07 11.38
CA VAL A 240 11.37 10.56 10.02
C VAL A 240 9.88 10.81 9.84
N GLY A 241 9.53 11.74 8.95
CA GLY A 241 8.14 11.98 8.58
C GLY A 241 7.55 10.81 7.78
N PRO A 242 6.21 10.66 7.77
CA PRO A 242 5.51 9.64 7.00
C PRO A 242 5.87 9.64 5.52
N GLY A 243 5.89 8.45 4.92
CA GLY A 243 6.17 8.25 3.50
C GLY A 243 6.74 6.87 3.20
N TRP A 244 6.57 6.45 1.95
CA TRP A 244 6.92 5.12 1.45
C TRP A 244 8.14 5.10 0.52
N SER A 245 8.78 6.26 0.33
CA SER A 245 10.09 6.38 -0.33
C SER A 245 11.12 5.45 0.32
N SER A 246 11.92 4.76 -0.49
CA SER A 246 13.16 4.12 -0.04
C SER A 246 14.28 5.17 0.11
N PHE A 247 15.52 4.73 0.24
CA PHE A 247 16.71 5.59 0.22
C PHE A 247 17.41 5.52 -1.14
N CYS A 248 17.99 6.66 -1.54
CA CYS A 248 19.08 6.75 -2.48
C CYS A 248 20.35 7.02 -1.66
N ALA A 249 21.39 6.20 -1.81
CA ALA A 249 22.66 6.34 -1.10
C ALA A 249 23.80 6.58 -2.10
N VAL A 250 24.54 7.67 -1.92
CA VAL A 250 25.68 8.04 -2.77
C VAL A 250 26.79 8.61 -1.90
N GLY A 251 27.93 7.91 -1.84
CA GLY A 251 29.01 8.24 -0.91
C GLY A 251 28.50 8.34 0.53
N ASP A 252 28.80 9.45 1.20
CA ASP A 252 28.43 9.64 2.61
C ASP A 252 26.97 10.09 2.84
N TRP A 253 26.14 10.11 1.80
CA TRP A 253 24.83 10.77 1.84
C TRP A 253 23.67 9.85 1.52
N LEU A 254 22.59 10.00 2.29
CA LEU A 254 21.30 9.36 2.07
C LEU A 254 20.26 10.41 1.68
N PHE A 255 19.49 10.13 0.63
CA PHE A 255 18.38 10.93 0.16
C PHE A 255 17.08 10.14 0.25
N THR A 256 16.03 10.76 0.78
CA THR A 256 14.71 10.14 0.86
C THR A 256 13.62 11.20 0.82
N GLN A 257 12.36 10.77 0.69
CA GLN A 257 11.22 11.68 0.76
C GLN A 257 10.34 11.41 2.00
N GLU A 258 9.79 12.48 2.57
CA GLU A 258 8.98 12.45 3.78
C GLU A 258 7.81 13.44 3.62
N GLN A 259 6.75 13.29 4.41
CA GLN A 259 5.69 14.28 4.57
C GLN A 259 5.73 14.80 6.00
N LEU A 260 5.64 16.11 6.16
CA LEU A 260 5.53 16.73 7.48
C LEU A 260 4.56 17.90 7.42
N GLY A 261 3.36 17.71 7.98
CA GLY A 261 2.29 18.68 7.93
C GLY A 261 1.89 19.00 6.48
N PRO A 262 1.90 20.29 6.06
CA PRO A 262 1.52 20.69 4.71
C PRO A 262 2.67 20.57 3.68
N GLU A 263 3.79 19.94 4.03
CA GLU A 263 5.00 19.91 3.19
C GLU A 263 5.39 18.48 2.78
N GLU A 264 5.57 18.27 1.48
CA GLU A 264 6.37 17.16 0.94
C GLU A 264 7.85 17.57 0.99
N LEU A 265 8.68 16.68 1.52
CA LEU A 265 10.08 16.93 1.81
C LEU A 265 10.97 15.99 1.00
N VAL A 266 12.09 16.53 0.51
CA VAL A 266 13.27 15.73 0.15
C VAL A 266 14.33 16.00 1.20
N VAL A 267 14.83 14.95 1.84
CA VAL A 267 15.72 15.05 3.01
C VAL A 267 17.06 14.42 2.67
N CYS A 268 18.16 15.13 2.95
CA CYS A 268 19.50 14.58 2.94
C CYS A 268 19.99 14.32 4.36
N ARG A 269 20.56 13.14 4.58
CA ARG A 269 21.13 12.70 5.85
C ARG A 269 22.53 12.16 5.64
N ALA A 270 23.39 12.31 6.65
CA ALA A 270 24.67 11.62 6.66
C ALA A 270 24.46 10.11 6.88
N ALA A 271 25.11 9.28 6.06
CA ALA A 271 24.93 7.82 6.07
C ALA A 271 25.49 7.17 7.34
N ASP A 272 26.48 7.78 7.98
CA ASP A 272 27.17 7.27 9.17
C ASP A 272 26.43 7.53 10.50
N SER A 273 25.57 8.55 10.53
CA SER A 273 24.99 9.11 11.75
C SER A 273 23.48 9.36 11.66
N GLY A 274 22.91 9.36 10.46
CA GLY A 274 21.49 9.67 10.23
C GLY A 274 21.14 11.15 10.39
N GLU A 275 22.14 11.99 10.68
CA GLU A 275 21.98 13.43 10.93
C GLU A 275 21.49 14.14 9.66
N GLN A 276 20.39 14.88 9.79
CA GLN A 276 19.84 15.67 8.70
C GLN A 276 20.76 16.84 8.33
N LYS A 277 21.19 16.91 7.07
CA LYS A 277 22.07 17.97 6.56
C LYS A 277 21.31 19.08 5.85
N TRP A 278 20.31 18.74 5.05
CA TRP A 278 19.41 19.71 4.44
C TRP A 278 18.03 19.12 4.18
N VAL A 279 17.06 20.01 3.96
CA VAL A 279 15.69 19.66 3.58
C VAL A 279 15.21 20.57 2.45
N ASN A 280 14.83 19.99 1.31
CA ASN A 280 14.04 20.66 0.28
C ASN A 280 12.56 20.55 0.63
N ARG A 281 11.82 21.65 0.50
CA ARG A 281 10.42 21.74 0.94
C ARG A 281 9.51 22.13 -0.22
N VAL A 282 8.42 21.41 -0.36
CA VAL A 282 7.33 21.74 -1.27
C VAL A 282 6.04 21.78 -0.49
N THR A 283 5.34 22.92 -0.48
CA THR A 283 4.00 23.04 0.10
C THR A 283 3.00 22.22 -0.71
N ALA A 284 2.82 20.98 -0.28
CA ALA A 284 1.96 19.96 -0.85
C ALA A 284 1.70 18.90 0.22
N ARG A 285 0.49 18.35 0.27
CA ARG A 285 0.17 17.19 1.09
C ARG A 285 -0.59 16.18 0.27
N PHE A 286 -0.14 14.94 0.35
CA PHE A 286 -0.90 13.79 -0.12
C PHE A 286 -1.14 12.84 1.04
N GLU A 287 -2.38 12.38 1.18
CA GLU A 287 -2.79 11.39 2.16
C GLU A 287 -4.01 10.63 1.64
N GLU A 288 -4.05 9.33 1.94
CA GLU A 288 -5.19 8.45 1.69
C GLU A 288 -5.31 7.41 2.81
N ILE A 289 -6.43 6.70 2.86
CA ILE A 289 -6.86 5.91 4.03
C ILE A 289 -6.04 4.62 4.27
N VAL A 290 -5.50 4.00 3.23
CA VAL A 290 -4.80 2.71 3.30
C VAL A 290 -3.34 2.93 3.67
N GLY A 291 -2.60 3.63 2.82
CA GLY A 291 -1.18 3.92 2.97
C GLY A 291 -0.89 5.19 3.76
N GLY A 292 -1.86 6.04 4.05
CA GLY A 292 -1.61 7.21 4.90
C GLY A 292 -0.80 8.31 4.19
N PRO A 293 -0.17 9.21 4.95
CA PRO A 293 0.48 10.39 4.40
C PRO A 293 1.81 10.07 3.69
N GLY A 294 2.11 10.91 2.69
CA GLY A 294 3.48 11.17 2.26
C GLY A 294 4.11 10.29 1.16
N PRO A 295 5.09 10.86 0.45
CA PRO A 295 5.53 10.45 -0.88
C PRO A 295 5.95 8.98 -1.01
N ARG A 296 5.75 8.42 -2.22
CA ARG A 296 5.90 6.98 -2.51
C ARG A 296 7.11 6.67 -3.37
N ALA A 297 7.43 7.56 -4.31
CA ALA A 297 8.59 7.43 -5.17
C ALA A 297 9.89 7.63 -4.36
N THR A 298 10.97 7.00 -4.83
CA THR A 298 12.31 7.15 -4.26
C THR A 298 13.12 8.14 -5.10
N PRO A 299 13.92 9.03 -4.50
CA PRO A 299 14.87 9.85 -5.23
C PRO A 299 15.83 9.00 -6.08
N VAL A 300 16.34 9.59 -7.15
CA VAL A 300 17.39 8.98 -7.96
C VAL A 300 18.52 9.99 -8.18
N PHE A 301 19.74 9.53 -8.02
CA PHE A 301 20.95 10.29 -8.31
C PHE A 301 21.54 9.85 -9.64
N ASP A 302 21.85 10.79 -10.52
CA ASP A 302 22.53 10.52 -11.78
C ASP A 302 23.28 11.78 -12.29
N ASN A 303 24.54 11.60 -12.69
CA ASN A 303 25.43 12.66 -13.20
C ASN A 303 25.40 13.96 -12.36
N GLY A 304 25.64 13.86 -11.05
CA GLY A 304 25.73 15.03 -10.16
C GLY A 304 24.39 15.70 -9.84
N ARG A 305 23.26 15.09 -10.20
CA ARG A 305 21.91 15.64 -9.99
C ARG A 305 21.03 14.65 -9.27
N LEU A 306 20.18 15.17 -8.39
CA LEU A 306 19.14 14.39 -7.72
C LEU A 306 17.78 14.70 -8.35
N PHE A 307 17.04 13.66 -8.75
CA PHE A 307 15.70 13.78 -9.30
C PHE A 307 14.68 13.15 -8.37
N THR A 308 13.54 13.81 -8.19
CA THR A 308 12.45 13.34 -7.32
C THR A 308 11.09 13.50 -7.97
N THR A 309 10.14 12.66 -7.55
CA THR A 309 8.71 12.80 -7.83
C THR A 309 7.96 12.75 -6.50
N GLY A 310 7.29 13.85 -6.14
CA GLY A 310 6.37 13.91 -5.00
C GLY A 310 5.04 13.22 -5.33
N ALA A 311 4.26 12.83 -4.32
CA ALA A 311 3.01 12.11 -4.55
C ALA A 311 1.90 12.99 -5.13
N THR A 312 1.99 14.31 -4.96
CA THR A 312 1.11 15.27 -5.66
C THR A 312 1.56 15.59 -7.09
N GLY A 313 2.60 14.92 -7.60
CA GLY A 313 3.07 15.05 -8.99
C GLY A 313 4.10 16.15 -9.20
N ILE A 314 4.74 16.63 -8.14
CA ILE A 314 5.84 17.59 -8.27
C ILE A 314 7.12 16.85 -8.64
N VAL A 315 7.70 17.17 -9.79
CA VAL A 315 8.96 16.60 -10.26
C VAL A 315 10.05 17.67 -10.10
N GLN A 316 11.20 17.30 -9.52
CA GLN A 316 12.29 18.24 -9.29
C GLN A 316 13.61 17.66 -9.79
N CYS A 317 14.48 18.56 -10.26
CA CYS A 317 15.92 18.37 -10.21
C CYS A 317 16.47 19.22 -9.09
N ILE A 318 17.28 18.63 -8.23
CA ILE A 318 17.81 19.23 -7.02
C ILE A 318 19.33 19.12 -7.09
N ASP A 319 20.01 20.19 -6.69
CA ASP A 319 21.43 20.16 -6.36
C ASP A 319 21.59 19.34 -5.07
N PRO A 320 22.20 18.15 -5.13
CA PRO A 320 22.27 17.25 -3.99
C PRO A 320 23.16 17.81 -2.87
N ALA A 321 24.09 18.73 -3.17
CA ALA A 321 25.00 19.28 -2.17
C ALA A 321 24.34 20.34 -1.29
N THR A 322 23.35 21.05 -1.84
CA THR A 322 22.70 22.19 -1.17
C THR A 322 21.23 21.97 -0.87
N GLY A 323 20.60 20.98 -1.50
CA GLY A 323 19.16 20.74 -1.44
C GLY A 323 18.33 21.77 -2.21
N LYS A 324 18.95 22.66 -3.00
CA LYS A 324 18.23 23.69 -3.75
C LYS A 324 17.67 23.12 -5.06
N PRO A 325 16.42 23.45 -5.43
CA PRO A 325 15.89 23.03 -6.71
C PRO A 325 16.61 23.76 -7.84
N ILE A 326 17.07 23.00 -8.85
CA ILE A 326 17.57 23.50 -10.13
C ILE A 326 16.40 23.83 -11.05
N TRP A 327 15.44 22.91 -11.14
CA TRP A 327 14.15 23.12 -11.81
C TRP A 327 13.04 22.32 -11.13
N LYS A 328 11.79 22.72 -11.37
CA LYS A 328 10.59 22.09 -10.82
C LYS A 328 9.47 22.06 -11.86
N ARG A 329 8.77 20.93 -11.94
CA ARG A 329 7.60 20.69 -12.81
C ARG A 329 6.45 20.10 -12.02
N ASN A 330 5.26 20.13 -12.61
CA ASN A 330 4.04 19.62 -12.00
C ASN A 330 3.29 18.77 -13.02
N LEU A 331 3.27 17.46 -12.81
CA LEU A 331 2.65 16.49 -13.72
C LEU A 331 1.17 16.80 -13.95
N VAL A 332 0.42 17.21 -12.92
CA VAL A 332 -0.99 17.56 -13.06
C VAL A 332 -1.18 18.76 -13.99
N GLN A 333 -0.28 19.74 -13.93
CA GLN A 333 -0.31 20.90 -14.83
C GLN A 333 0.16 20.54 -16.24
N ASP A 334 1.22 19.75 -16.35
CA ASP A 334 1.85 19.39 -17.62
C ASP A 334 0.98 18.41 -18.44
N THR A 335 0.16 17.58 -17.79
CA THR A 335 -0.58 16.49 -18.46
C THR A 335 -2.09 16.56 -18.30
N THR A 336 -2.59 17.43 -17.40
CA THR A 336 -4.00 17.49 -16.97
C THR A 336 -4.54 16.21 -16.33
N ALA A 337 -3.68 15.22 -16.05
CA ALA A 337 -4.08 14.01 -15.36
C ALA A 337 -4.35 14.30 -13.88
N PRO A 338 -5.39 13.67 -13.28
CA PRO A 338 -5.61 13.78 -11.85
C PRO A 338 -4.49 13.06 -11.09
N ILE A 339 -4.31 13.43 -9.82
CA ILE A 339 -3.46 12.68 -8.90
C ILE A 339 -4.04 11.25 -8.77
N PRO A 340 -3.25 10.19 -8.97
CA PRO A 340 -3.72 8.81 -8.81
C PRO A 340 -4.20 8.49 -7.38
N GLU A 341 -5.00 7.43 -7.22
CA GLU A 341 -5.57 7.00 -5.94
C GLU A 341 -4.50 6.82 -4.84
N TRP A 342 -3.34 6.23 -5.17
CA TRP A 342 -2.20 6.06 -4.25
C TRP A 342 -1.09 7.08 -4.47
N GLY A 343 -1.39 8.18 -5.17
CA GLY A 343 -0.44 9.23 -5.51
C GLY A 343 0.47 8.85 -6.67
N PHE A 344 1.30 9.81 -7.10
CA PHE A 344 2.39 9.50 -8.02
C PHE A 344 3.48 8.71 -7.28
N SER A 345 3.67 7.44 -7.69
CA SER A 345 4.61 6.50 -7.06
C SER A 345 5.81 6.14 -7.94
N SER A 346 5.85 6.67 -9.15
CA SER A 346 6.89 6.38 -10.15
C SER A 346 8.19 7.12 -9.80
N SER A 347 9.23 6.36 -9.46
CA SER A 347 10.56 6.91 -9.20
C SER A 347 11.22 7.32 -10.52
N PRO A 348 11.74 8.57 -10.65
CA PRO A 348 12.26 9.08 -11.92
C PRO A 348 13.32 8.18 -12.55
N LEU A 349 13.30 8.05 -13.87
CA LEU A 349 14.29 7.30 -14.64
C LEU A 349 15.14 8.26 -15.47
N PRO A 350 16.34 8.65 -14.99
CA PRO A 350 17.31 9.34 -15.82
C PRO A 350 17.86 8.38 -16.88
N SER A 351 17.99 8.84 -18.11
CA SER A 351 18.66 8.13 -19.20
C SER A 351 19.08 9.10 -20.29
N GLY A 352 20.37 9.12 -20.63
CA GLY A 352 20.95 10.13 -21.51
C GLY A 352 20.67 11.55 -21.01
N ASP A 353 20.10 12.39 -21.87
CA ASP A 353 19.73 13.78 -21.56
C ASP A 353 18.33 13.93 -20.95
N LEU A 354 17.65 12.82 -20.66
CA LEU A 354 16.24 12.81 -20.26
C LEU A 354 16.05 12.28 -18.85
N VAL A 355 14.96 12.72 -18.23
CA VAL A 355 14.39 12.12 -17.02
C VAL A 355 12.94 11.78 -17.31
N CYS A 356 12.63 10.50 -17.29
CA CYS A 356 11.33 9.95 -17.61
C CYS A 356 10.55 9.59 -16.35
N VAL A 357 9.27 9.93 -16.29
CA VAL A 357 8.36 9.57 -15.19
C VAL A 357 7.00 9.17 -15.75
N PHE A 358 6.29 8.31 -15.01
CA PHE A 358 4.86 8.10 -15.29
C PHE A 358 4.06 9.36 -14.94
N ALA A 359 3.24 9.81 -15.88
CA ALA A 359 2.50 11.06 -15.79
C ALA A 359 0.96 10.86 -15.82
N GLY A 360 0.51 9.71 -16.32
CA GLY A 360 -0.90 9.35 -16.46
C GLY A 360 -1.63 10.11 -17.58
N GLY A 361 -2.68 9.50 -18.12
CA GLY A 361 -3.56 10.09 -19.12
C GLY A 361 -3.51 9.39 -20.48
N LYS A 362 -4.49 9.70 -21.36
CA LYS A 362 -4.70 8.97 -22.62
C LYS A 362 -3.58 9.12 -23.67
N ARG A 363 -2.67 10.08 -23.50
CA ARG A 363 -1.49 10.34 -24.38
C ARG A 363 -0.25 10.81 -23.61
N ALA A 364 -0.26 10.68 -22.29
CA ALA A 364 0.80 11.13 -21.40
C ALA A 364 1.10 10.06 -20.34
N GLY A 365 1.00 8.78 -20.70
CA GLY A 365 1.38 7.69 -19.80
C GLY A 365 2.77 7.91 -19.22
N VAL A 366 3.74 8.25 -20.08
CA VAL A 366 5.10 8.65 -19.73
C VAL A 366 5.37 10.05 -20.27
N ILE A 367 6.07 10.85 -19.48
CA ILE A 367 6.62 12.14 -19.87
C ILE A 367 8.13 12.12 -19.69
N ALA A 368 8.85 12.70 -20.64
CA ALA A 368 10.28 12.92 -20.55
C ALA A 368 10.59 14.40 -20.49
N TYR A 369 11.36 14.78 -19.48
CA TYR A 369 11.90 16.11 -19.33
C TYR A 369 13.38 16.13 -19.70
N ASN A 370 13.84 17.23 -20.29
CA ASN A 370 15.26 17.50 -20.40
C ASN A 370 15.84 17.61 -18.99
N ARG A 371 16.89 16.83 -18.72
CA ARG A 371 17.46 16.71 -17.36
C ARG A 371 18.07 18.02 -16.84
N LEU A 372 18.46 18.94 -17.73
CA LEU A 372 19.17 20.16 -17.39
C LEU A 372 18.25 21.29 -16.97
N ASP A 373 17.15 21.50 -17.70
CA ASP A 373 16.23 22.64 -17.56
C ASP A 373 14.77 22.25 -17.24
N GLY A 374 14.45 20.95 -17.29
CA GLY A 374 13.12 20.42 -17.03
C GLY A 374 12.11 20.68 -18.14
N ASN A 375 12.49 21.14 -19.33
CA ASN A 375 11.57 21.31 -20.45
C ASN A 375 11.04 19.96 -20.92
N ILE A 376 9.75 19.90 -21.27
CA ILE A 376 9.13 18.70 -21.82
C ILE A 376 9.75 18.44 -23.19
N VAL A 377 10.33 17.26 -23.37
CA VAL A 377 10.89 16.83 -24.67
C VAL A 377 9.84 16.02 -25.43
N TRP A 378 9.20 15.06 -24.74
CA TRP A 378 8.10 14.29 -25.32
C TRP A 378 7.13 13.79 -24.24
N THR A 379 5.90 13.50 -24.68
CA THR A 379 4.88 12.79 -23.91
C THR A 379 4.33 11.67 -24.77
N GLN A 380 4.25 10.45 -24.23
CA GLN A 380 3.73 9.31 -24.96
C GLN A 380 3.05 8.30 -24.03
N GLY A 381 2.29 7.39 -24.60
CA GLY A 381 1.87 6.18 -23.93
C GLY A 381 0.46 6.28 -23.37
N LYS A 382 0.05 5.19 -22.74
CA LYS A 382 -1.31 4.89 -22.31
C LYS A 382 -1.34 4.55 -20.82
N GLY A 383 -2.53 4.63 -20.27
CA GLY A 383 -2.82 4.29 -18.88
C GLY A 383 -3.21 5.53 -18.08
N ALA A 384 -4.26 5.39 -17.28
CA ALA A 384 -4.74 6.44 -16.41
C ALA A 384 -3.97 6.47 -15.09
N HIS A 385 -3.51 5.31 -14.60
CA HIS A 385 -2.83 5.20 -13.32
C HIS A 385 -1.80 4.07 -13.29
N CYS A 386 -0.75 4.26 -12.52
CA CYS A 386 0.32 3.29 -12.38
C CYS A 386 1.07 3.52 -11.07
N TYR A 387 1.52 2.43 -10.45
CA TYR A 387 2.34 2.46 -9.24
C TYR A 387 3.68 1.73 -9.44
N THR A 388 4.06 1.52 -10.71
CA THR A 388 5.38 1.05 -11.13
C THR A 388 6.25 2.23 -11.56
N SER A 389 7.53 1.96 -11.78
CA SER A 389 8.47 2.95 -12.29
C SER A 389 8.90 2.55 -13.68
N ALA A 390 9.32 3.52 -14.49
CA ALA A 390 9.94 3.21 -15.76
C ALA A 390 11.19 2.33 -15.53
N HIS A 391 11.37 1.32 -16.37
CA HIS A 391 12.44 0.32 -16.26
C HIS A 391 13.16 0.17 -17.59
N LEU A 392 14.50 0.15 -17.60
CA LEU A 392 15.26 -0.03 -18.83
C LEU A 392 15.47 -1.52 -19.10
N ALA A 393 15.22 -1.93 -20.35
CA ALA A 393 15.54 -3.27 -20.81
C ALA A 393 16.26 -3.21 -22.16
N GLN A 394 17.13 -4.20 -22.41
CA GLN A 394 17.76 -4.36 -23.71
C GLN A 394 17.22 -5.61 -24.40
N PHE A 395 16.44 -5.42 -25.46
CA PHE A 395 15.94 -6.52 -26.29
C PHE A 395 16.39 -6.33 -27.73
N GLY A 396 16.79 -7.41 -28.40
CA GLY A 396 17.25 -7.35 -29.79
C GLY A 396 18.38 -6.34 -30.03
N GLY A 397 19.23 -6.08 -29.02
CA GLY A 397 20.31 -5.10 -29.07
C GLY A 397 19.91 -3.65 -28.81
N ILE A 398 18.61 -3.34 -28.68
CA ILE A 398 18.10 -1.98 -28.50
C ILE A 398 17.72 -1.76 -27.04
N VAL A 399 18.19 -0.66 -26.45
CA VAL A 399 17.77 -0.19 -25.12
C VAL A 399 16.40 0.47 -25.22
N GLN A 400 15.49 0.09 -24.33
CA GLN A 400 14.08 0.48 -24.37
C GLN A 400 13.61 0.86 -22.98
N LEU A 401 12.73 1.86 -22.90
CA LEU A 401 12.01 2.21 -21.70
C LEU A 401 10.73 1.39 -21.62
N LEU A 402 10.61 0.58 -20.57
CA LEU A 402 9.41 -0.18 -20.26
C LEU A 402 8.55 0.58 -19.26
N MET A 403 7.26 0.72 -19.56
CA MET A 403 6.27 1.29 -18.65
C MET A 403 5.08 0.33 -18.49
N PHE A 404 4.85 -0.13 -17.27
CA PHE A 404 3.76 -1.06 -16.95
C PHE A 404 2.62 -0.35 -16.20
N SER A 405 1.58 0.05 -16.92
CA SER A 405 0.42 0.80 -16.40
C SER A 405 -0.85 -0.05 -16.34
N ASP A 406 -1.96 0.52 -15.84
CA ASP A 406 -3.29 -0.09 -15.86
C ASP A 406 -3.69 -0.63 -17.24
N TRP A 407 -3.22 -0.01 -18.32
CA TRP A 407 -3.44 -0.48 -19.69
C TRP A 407 -2.70 -1.79 -19.99
N GLY A 408 -1.43 -1.92 -19.57
CA GLY A 408 -0.56 -3.03 -19.96
C GLY A 408 0.89 -2.62 -19.98
N LEU A 409 1.71 -3.32 -20.74
CA LEU A 409 3.14 -3.01 -20.89
C LEU A 409 3.38 -2.30 -22.21
N GLN A 410 4.06 -1.16 -22.15
CA GLN A 410 4.53 -0.43 -23.31
C GLN A 410 6.06 -0.35 -23.28
N SER A 411 6.67 -0.47 -24.45
CA SER A 411 8.08 -0.24 -24.69
C SER A 411 8.26 0.97 -25.59
N LEU A 412 9.13 1.89 -25.18
CA LEU A 412 9.36 3.16 -25.84
C LEU A 412 10.85 3.33 -26.15
N ASN A 413 11.14 3.97 -27.27
CA ASN A 413 12.44 4.57 -27.52
C ASN A 413 12.65 5.67 -26.46
N VAL A 414 13.79 5.62 -25.77
CA VAL A 414 14.08 6.55 -24.67
C VAL A 414 14.17 7.99 -25.17
N GLU A 415 14.84 8.22 -26.30
CA GLU A 415 15.16 9.56 -26.80
C GLU A 415 13.95 10.22 -27.48
N THR A 416 13.23 9.47 -28.32
CA THR A 416 12.12 10.03 -29.13
C THR A 416 10.76 9.84 -28.47
N GLY A 417 10.64 8.89 -27.54
CA GLY A 417 9.36 8.46 -26.98
C GLY A 417 8.56 7.56 -27.91
N ASP A 418 9.04 7.18 -29.10
CA ASP A 418 8.26 6.33 -30.01
C ASP A 418 7.95 4.97 -29.40
N ILE A 419 6.70 4.51 -29.52
CA ILE A 419 6.31 3.19 -29.04
C ILE A 419 6.94 2.15 -29.97
N LEU A 420 7.87 1.37 -29.45
CA LEU A 420 8.52 0.27 -30.16
C LEU A 420 7.59 -0.93 -30.25
N TRP A 421 6.95 -1.25 -29.13
CA TRP A 421 5.92 -2.28 -29.05
C TRP A 421 5.08 -2.09 -27.78
N GLU A 422 3.89 -2.66 -27.79
CA GLU A 422 2.98 -2.58 -26.67
C GLU A 422 2.09 -3.82 -26.61
N ARG A 423 1.68 -4.20 -25.40
CA ARG A 423 0.75 -5.30 -25.20
C ARG A 423 -0.19 -4.98 -24.03
N GLU A 424 -1.47 -4.91 -24.35
CA GLU A 424 -2.52 -4.72 -23.36
C GLU A 424 -2.56 -5.92 -22.40
N LEU A 425 -2.79 -5.62 -21.12
CA LEU A 425 -3.08 -6.62 -20.10
C LEU A 425 -4.41 -6.24 -19.43
N ALA A 426 -5.51 -6.78 -19.94
CA ALA A 426 -6.81 -6.62 -19.31
C ALA A 426 -6.79 -7.29 -17.92
N SER A 427 -6.91 -6.49 -16.87
CA SER A 427 -6.85 -6.96 -15.49
C SER A 427 -7.50 -5.95 -14.54
N ARG A 428 -8.07 -6.44 -13.45
CA ARG A 428 -8.71 -5.62 -12.41
C ARG A 428 -7.73 -5.23 -11.30
N GLY A 429 -6.53 -5.81 -11.30
CA GLY A 429 -5.43 -5.52 -10.38
C GLY A 429 -4.78 -4.16 -10.60
N ASN A 430 -4.35 -3.50 -9.54
CA ASN A 430 -3.41 -2.39 -9.67
C ASN A 430 -2.04 -2.91 -10.16
N ARG A 431 -1.33 -2.13 -11.00
CA ARG A 431 0.08 -2.41 -11.37
C ARG A 431 0.98 -1.74 -10.36
N ILE A 432 1.63 -2.54 -9.53
CA ILE A 432 2.42 -2.02 -8.41
C ILE A 432 3.85 -2.56 -8.45
N THR A 433 4.03 -3.83 -8.78
CA THR A 433 5.36 -4.44 -8.87
C THR A 433 6.07 -4.11 -10.19
N GLN A 434 7.37 -3.92 -10.12
CA GLN A 434 8.22 -3.70 -11.28
C GLN A 434 8.16 -4.89 -12.24
N PRO A 435 8.23 -4.65 -13.56
CA PRO A 435 8.56 -5.69 -14.52
C PRO A 435 9.88 -6.36 -14.12
N LEU A 436 9.84 -7.68 -13.88
CA LEU A 436 11.04 -8.45 -13.56
C LEU A 436 11.64 -8.96 -14.86
N LEU A 437 12.85 -8.49 -15.19
CA LEU A 437 13.55 -8.92 -16.39
C LEU A 437 14.12 -10.33 -16.21
N VAL A 438 13.91 -11.18 -17.22
CA VAL A 438 14.50 -12.51 -17.34
C VAL A 438 15.32 -12.52 -18.61
N PRO A 439 16.65 -12.33 -18.52
CA PRO A 439 17.52 -12.31 -19.70
C PRO A 439 17.39 -13.59 -20.55
N PRO A 440 17.61 -13.49 -21.87
CA PRO A 440 18.02 -12.28 -22.58
C PRO A 440 16.84 -11.38 -22.98
N ASN A 441 15.60 -11.87 -23.00
CA ASN A 441 14.52 -11.19 -23.69
C ASN A 441 13.10 -11.44 -23.13
N ASP A 442 13.02 -11.91 -21.89
CA ASP A 442 11.75 -12.21 -21.26
C ASP A 442 11.49 -11.26 -20.08
N ILE A 443 10.22 -11.11 -19.73
CA ILE A 443 9.73 -10.23 -18.69
C ILE A 443 8.66 -10.98 -17.91
N VAL A 444 8.72 -10.93 -16.59
CA VAL A 444 7.64 -11.40 -15.71
C VAL A 444 6.88 -10.20 -15.18
N LEU A 445 5.57 -10.21 -15.45
CA LEU A 445 4.63 -9.21 -14.99
C LEU A 445 3.68 -9.83 -13.99
N SER A 446 3.28 -9.08 -12.98
CA SER A 446 2.23 -9.50 -12.05
C SER A 446 1.19 -8.42 -11.90
N ALA A 447 -0.07 -8.84 -11.85
CA ALA A 447 -1.18 -7.97 -11.53
C ALA A 447 -1.63 -8.25 -10.10
N GLY A 448 -1.95 -7.19 -9.36
CA GLY A 448 -2.43 -7.29 -7.98
C GLY A 448 -3.74 -8.08 -7.82
N TYR A 449 -4.22 -8.16 -6.58
CA TYR A 449 -5.48 -8.85 -6.21
C TYR A 449 -5.56 -10.32 -6.61
N GLY A 450 -4.41 -11.01 -6.54
CA GLY A 450 -4.34 -12.45 -6.65
C GLY A 450 -4.38 -12.98 -8.07
N GLU A 451 -4.33 -12.12 -9.11
CA GLU A 451 -4.42 -12.57 -10.49
C GLU A 451 -3.28 -13.49 -10.92
N GLY A 452 -2.09 -13.30 -10.36
CA GLY A 452 -0.92 -14.13 -10.60
C GLY A 452 0.19 -13.37 -11.32
N ALA A 453 1.11 -14.14 -11.89
CA ALA A 453 2.19 -13.63 -12.71
C ALA A 453 2.17 -14.29 -14.09
N ARG A 454 2.73 -13.60 -15.07
CA ARG A 454 2.81 -14.05 -16.48
C ARG A 454 4.20 -13.74 -17.01
N ARG A 455 4.77 -14.65 -17.78
CA ARG A 455 6.05 -14.44 -18.47
C ARG A 455 5.80 -14.18 -19.93
N TRP A 456 6.28 -13.05 -20.41
CA TRP A 456 6.24 -12.67 -21.80
C TRP A 456 7.65 -12.67 -22.37
N GLN A 457 7.80 -13.24 -23.55
CA GLN A 457 9.03 -13.21 -24.33
C GLN A 457 8.88 -12.16 -25.42
N VAL A 458 9.90 -11.33 -25.59
CA VAL A 458 9.94 -10.25 -26.58
C VAL A 458 11.03 -10.58 -27.60
N THR A 459 10.67 -10.67 -28.88
CA THR A 459 11.63 -10.95 -29.96
C THR A 459 11.51 -9.89 -31.04
N ARG A 460 12.66 -9.47 -31.56
CA ARG A 460 12.73 -8.60 -32.74
C ARG A 460 12.78 -9.48 -33.99
N GLN A 461 11.86 -9.27 -34.92
CA GLN A 461 11.81 -10.03 -36.16
C GLN A 461 12.94 -9.59 -37.09
N ALA A 462 13.57 -10.54 -37.77
CA ALA A 462 14.70 -10.26 -38.67
C ALA A 462 14.27 -9.54 -39.97
N LYS A 463 12.98 -9.59 -40.33
CA LYS A 463 12.38 -8.87 -41.45
C LYS A 463 11.43 -7.81 -40.92
N GLY A 464 11.69 -6.54 -41.21
CA GLY A 464 10.74 -5.44 -41.02
C GLY A 464 10.83 -4.66 -39.72
N ASP A 465 11.84 -4.88 -38.87
CA ASP A 465 12.01 -4.17 -37.58
C ASP A 465 10.86 -4.32 -36.56
N ASP A 466 9.91 -5.22 -36.83
CA ASP A 466 8.76 -5.49 -35.98
C ASP A 466 9.14 -6.29 -34.73
N TRP A 467 8.37 -6.07 -33.66
CA TRP A 467 8.49 -6.77 -32.38
C TRP A 467 7.35 -7.76 -32.21
N GLN A 468 7.68 -8.95 -31.70
CA GLN A 468 6.69 -9.96 -31.32
C GLN A 468 6.76 -10.19 -29.80
N VAL A 469 5.59 -10.19 -29.16
CA VAL A 469 5.44 -10.47 -27.73
C VAL A 469 4.63 -11.76 -27.55
N THR A 470 5.27 -12.82 -27.06
CA THR A 470 4.66 -14.14 -26.87
C THR A 470 4.51 -14.45 -25.38
N GLU A 471 3.31 -14.84 -24.93
CA GLU A 471 3.16 -15.37 -23.57
C GLU A 471 3.74 -16.78 -23.46
N ARG A 472 4.72 -16.95 -22.57
CA ARG A 472 5.38 -18.24 -22.31
C ARG A 472 4.61 -19.06 -21.28
N TRP A 473 4.15 -18.41 -20.22
CA TRP A 473 3.31 -19.04 -19.20
C TRP A 473 2.53 -17.99 -18.38
N THR A 474 1.49 -18.47 -17.70
CA THR A 474 0.77 -17.77 -16.64
C THR A 474 0.75 -18.66 -15.40
N THR A 475 0.89 -18.09 -14.20
CA THR A 475 0.93 -18.84 -12.94
C THR A 475 0.17 -18.13 -11.81
N ARG A 476 -0.43 -18.92 -10.91
CA ARG A 476 -1.08 -18.45 -9.67
C ARG A 476 -0.20 -18.67 -8.43
N TYR A 477 1.04 -19.12 -8.63
CA TYR A 477 2.00 -19.42 -7.56
C TYR A 477 2.88 -18.23 -7.16
N LEU A 478 2.77 -17.13 -7.88
CA LEU A 478 3.40 -15.85 -7.59
C LEU A 478 2.31 -14.77 -7.73
N LYS A 479 1.90 -14.17 -6.62
CA LYS A 479 0.79 -13.20 -6.53
C LYS A 479 1.23 -12.09 -5.58
N PRO A 480 2.26 -11.31 -5.94
CA PRO A 480 2.69 -10.20 -5.11
C PRO A 480 1.57 -9.15 -5.05
N PHE A 481 1.51 -8.40 -3.94
CA PHE A 481 0.59 -7.27 -3.86
C PHE A 481 1.31 -5.98 -4.27
N PHE A 482 2.26 -5.52 -3.45
CA PHE A 482 3.16 -4.39 -3.73
C PHE A 482 4.62 -4.70 -3.34
N ASN A 483 4.92 -5.99 -3.28
CA ASN A 483 6.22 -6.53 -2.91
C ASN A 483 6.91 -7.09 -4.15
N ASP A 484 8.00 -6.48 -4.57
CA ASP A 484 8.69 -6.95 -5.75
C ASP A 484 9.43 -8.27 -5.51
N GLY A 485 9.71 -9.00 -6.59
CA GLY A 485 10.56 -10.19 -6.57
C GLY A 485 11.97 -9.94 -7.10
N VAL A 486 12.80 -10.98 -7.02
CA VAL A 486 14.15 -11.04 -7.56
C VAL A 486 14.33 -12.33 -8.36
N LEU A 487 15.16 -12.28 -9.41
CA LEU A 487 15.56 -13.45 -10.20
C LEU A 487 16.93 -13.91 -9.70
N HIS A 488 17.04 -15.18 -9.32
CA HIS A 488 18.33 -15.77 -8.95
C HIS A 488 18.41 -17.21 -9.43
N ARG A 489 19.46 -17.56 -10.19
CA ARG A 489 19.74 -18.92 -10.67
C ARG A 489 18.50 -19.65 -11.20
N GLU A 490 17.89 -19.09 -12.24
CA GLU A 490 16.68 -19.61 -12.93
C GLU A 490 15.39 -19.68 -12.08
N HIS A 491 15.40 -19.12 -10.88
CA HIS A 491 14.25 -19.11 -9.98
C HIS A 491 13.86 -17.68 -9.61
N ILE A 492 12.57 -17.45 -9.44
CA ILE A 492 12.03 -16.18 -8.99
C ILE A 492 11.63 -16.33 -7.53
N TYR A 493 12.20 -15.48 -6.68
CA TYR A 493 11.87 -15.36 -5.27
C TYR A 493 11.03 -14.10 -5.10
N GLY A 494 9.85 -14.25 -4.49
CA GLY A 494 8.89 -13.18 -4.32
C GLY A 494 7.79 -13.61 -3.36
N PHE A 495 6.58 -13.11 -3.53
CA PHE A 495 5.48 -13.47 -2.64
C PHE A 495 4.24 -13.98 -3.36
N ASP A 496 3.58 -14.93 -2.71
CA ASP A 496 2.24 -15.41 -3.01
C ASP A 496 1.33 -14.93 -1.85
N GLY A 497 0.73 -13.75 -2.06
CA GLY A 497 0.11 -12.96 -1.00
C GLY A 497 1.18 -12.43 -0.04
N LYS A 498 1.05 -12.73 1.25
CA LYS A 498 2.01 -12.36 2.29
C LYS A 498 3.13 -13.38 2.56
N PHE A 499 3.12 -14.49 1.84
CA PHE A 499 4.06 -15.59 2.07
C PHE A 499 5.15 -15.58 1.01
N LEU A 500 6.41 -15.62 1.46
CA LEU A 500 7.55 -15.83 0.58
C LEU A 500 7.37 -17.14 -0.20
N THR A 501 7.66 -17.08 -1.48
CA THR A 501 7.49 -18.17 -2.45
C THR A 501 8.69 -18.20 -3.40
N CYS A 502 8.97 -19.38 -3.91
CA CYS A 502 9.93 -19.61 -4.98
C CYS A 502 9.22 -20.31 -6.13
N ILE A 503 9.39 -19.78 -7.35
CA ILE A 503 8.93 -20.42 -8.58
C ILE A 503 10.09 -20.65 -9.53
N ASP A 504 10.00 -21.68 -10.34
CA ASP A 504 10.88 -21.90 -11.49
C ASP A 504 10.55 -20.86 -12.57
N ALA A 505 11.53 -20.06 -12.98
CA ALA A 505 11.32 -18.98 -13.94
C ALA A 505 10.97 -19.52 -15.34
N SER A 506 11.45 -20.71 -15.71
CA SER A 506 11.26 -21.31 -17.04
C SER A 506 9.81 -21.72 -17.30
N ASN A 507 9.13 -22.24 -16.28
CA ASN A 507 7.83 -22.87 -16.43
C ASN A 507 6.74 -22.33 -15.47
N GLY A 508 7.10 -21.43 -14.56
CA GLY A 508 6.17 -20.78 -13.64
C GLY A 508 5.63 -21.70 -12.54
N LYS A 509 6.16 -22.92 -12.38
CA LYS A 509 5.74 -23.85 -11.33
C LYS A 509 6.38 -23.48 -9.99
N ARG A 510 5.65 -23.73 -8.91
CA ARG A 510 6.13 -23.50 -7.55
C ARG A 510 7.16 -24.54 -7.16
N ALA A 511 8.34 -24.08 -6.73
CA ALA A 511 9.30 -24.89 -5.99
C ALA A 511 8.84 -25.06 -4.54
N TRP A 512 8.56 -23.94 -3.86
CA TRP A 512 8.01 -23.94 -2.50
C TRP A 512 7.26 -22.64 -2.18
N LYS A 513 6.42 -22.70 -1.13
CA LYS A 513 5.81 -21.53 -0.46
C LYS A 513 6.01 -21.70 1.03
N ARG A 514 6.39 -20.62 1.73
CA ARG A 514 6.55 -20.65 3.19
C ARG A 514 5.27 -21.18 3.85
N ALA A 515 5.42 -22.14 4.75
CA ALA A 515 4.29 -22.77 5.44
C ALA A 515 3.60 -21.77 6.38
N ARG A 516 2.26 -21.70 6.35
CA ARG A 516 1.45 -20.77 7.17
C ARG A 516 1.79 -20.82 8.67
N ARG A 517 2.01 -22.03 9.21
CA ARG A 517 2.38 -22.26 10.61
C ARG A 517 3.71 -21.63 11.03
N ARG A 518 4.58 -21.27 10.07
CA ARG A 518 5.86 -20.59 10.32
C ARG A 518 5.73 -19.06 10.25
N GLY A 519 4.51 -18.53 10.14
CA GLY A 519 4.25 -17.10 9.96
C GLY A 519 4.44 -16.62 8.52
N SER A 520 4.30 -15.32 8.34
CA SER A 520 4.47 -14.59 7.07
C SER A 520 5.41 -13.41 7.28
N TYR A 521 5.95 -12.85 6.20
CA TYR A 521 6.68 -11.57 6.25
C TYR A 521 5.76 -10.38 5.94
N GLY A 522 4.43 -10.61 5.89
CA GLY A 522 3.47 -9.59 5.49
C GLY A 522 3.66 -9.17 4.03
N HIS A 523 3.30 -7.93 3.72
CA HIS A 523 3.64 -7.27 2.47
C HIS A 523 4.97 -6.50 2.57
N GLY A 524 5.97 -7.15 3.17
CA GLY A 524 7.33 -6.62 3.27
C GLY A 524 8.09 -6.63 1.94
N GLN A 525 9.30 -6.07 1.96
CA GLN A 525 10.17 -5.94 0.78
C GLN A 525 11.42 -6.83 0.92
N LEU A 526 12.06 -7.13 -0.21
CA LEU A 526 13.28 -7.95 -0.23
C LEU A 526 14.36 -7.39 -1.16
N LEU A 527 15.60 -7.79 -0.89
CA LEU A 527 16.76 -7.66 -1.78
C LEU A 527 17.56 -8.97 -1.79
N LEU A 528 18.39 -9.16 -2.82
CA LEU A 528 19.20 -10.34 -3.04
C LEU A 528 20.69 -10.00 -2.88
N LEU A 529 21.39 -10.69 -1.98
CA LEU A 529 22.85 -10.74 -1.96
C LEU A 529 23.28 -11.90 -2.87
N THR A 530 23.75 -11.58 -4.07
CA THR A 530 23.99 -12.54 -5.15
C THR A 530 25.14 -13.51 -4.83
N GLU A 531 26.22 -12.98 -4.24
CA GLU A 531 27.45 -13.70 -3.86
C GLU A 531 27.20 -14.91 -2.93
N GLN A 532 26.28 -14.76 -1.97
CA GLN A 532 25.95 -15.80 -1.00
C GLN A 532 24.61 -16.48 -1.28
N SER A 533 23.86 -16.05 -2.30
CA SER A 533 22.49 -16.50 -2.55
C SER A 533 21.59 -16.30 -1.33
N LEU A 534 21.57 -15.08 -0.79
CA LEU A 534 20.77 -14.74 0.39
C LEU A 534 19.73 -13.67 0.04
N LEU A 535 18.52 -13.83 0.58
CA LEU A 535 17.49 -12.82 0.58
C LEU A 535 17.53 -12.10 1.92
N LEU A 536 17.67 -10.77 1.90
CA LEU A 536 17.39 -9.92 3.04
C LEU A 536 15.95 -9.42 2.91
N ILE A 537 15.11 -9.70 3.89
CA ILE A 537 13.70 -9.35 3.89
C ILE A 537 13.44 -8.37 5.03
N GLN A 538 12.86 -7.21 4.69
CA GLN A 538 12.24 -6.29 5.64
C GLN A 538 10.75 -6.61 5.69
N ALA A 539 10.31 -7.27 6.77
CA ALA A 539 8.91 -7.65 6.94
C ALA A 539 8.01 -6.43 7.19
N GLU A 540 6.71 -6.57 6.91
CA GLU A 540 5.73 -5.50 7.15
C GLU A 540 5.64 -5.06 8.62
N SER A 541 5.95 -5.98 9.53
CA SER A 541 6.07 -5.74 10.97
C SER A 541 7.33 -4.98 11.38
N GLY A 542 8.26 -4.73 10.46
CA GLY A 542 9.52 -4.04 10.70
C GLY A 542 10.69 -4.95 11.11
N GLU A 543 10.48 -6.27 11.21
CA GLU A 543 11.57 -7.21 11.44
C GLU A 543 12.42 -7.44 10.19
N LEU A 544 13.72 -7.60 10.37
CA LEU A 544 14.65 -8.08 9.36
C LEU A 544 14.76 -9.60 9.42
N ALA A 545 14.82 -10.26 8.28
CA ALA A 545 15.09 -11.69 8.17
C ALA A 545 16.09 -11.98 7.05
N LEU A 546 16.99 -12.93 7.31
CA LEU A 546 17.93 -13.45 6.33
C LEU A 546 17.49 -14.86 5.93
N VAL A 547 17.32 -15.11 4.63
CA VAL A 547 16.76 -16.35 4.09
C VAL A 547 17.63 -16.84 2.94
N GLU A 548 17.86 -18.15 2.82
CA GLU A 548 18.56 -18.69 1.66
C GLU A 548 17.71 -18.58 0.38
N ALA A 549 18.31 -18.08 -0.70
CA ALA A 549 17.74 -18.07 -2.06
C ALA A 549 18.00 -19.42 -2.74
N THR A 550 17.31 -20.45 -2.25
CA THR A 550 17.41 -21.84 -2.74
C THR A 550 16.04 -22.38 -3.18
N PRO A 551 15.95 -23.17 -4.27
CA PRO A 551 14.71 -23.84 -4.67
C PRO A 551 14.41 -25.10 -3.85
N GLN A 552 15.32 -25.57 -2.98
CA GLN A 552 15.12 -26.78 -2.19
C GLN A 552 14.09 -26.60 -1.06
N GLY A 553 13.90 -25.37 -0.57
CA GLY A 553 12.90 -25.07 0.46
C GLY A 553 13.13 -23.74 1.16
N HIS A 554 12.16 -23.31 1.97
CA HIS A 554 12.31 -22.13 2.82
C HIS A 554 13.26 -22.43 4.00
N ARG A 555 14.39 -21.73 4.05
CA ARG A 555 15.35 -21.76 5.16
C ARG A 555 15.72 -20.34 5.61
N GLU A 556 15.13 -19.93 6.73
CA GLU A 556 15.47 -18.68 7.42
C GLU A 556 16.69 -18.93 8.30
N LEU A 557 17.73 -18.11 8.14
CA LEU A 557 19.01 -18.20 8.84
C LEU A 557 19.05 -17.31 10.07
N ALA A 558 18.49 -16.10 9.94
CA ALA A 558 18.55 -15.09 10.98
C ALA A 558 17.30 -14.21 10.99
N ARG A 559 17.05 -13.60 12.14
CA ARG A 559 15.98 -12.63 12.35
C ARG A 559 16.41 -11.58 13.37
N LEU A 560 16.09 -10.32 13.12
CA LEU A 560 16.39 -9.18 13.99
C LEU A 560 15.18 -8.23 14.03
N PRO A 561 14.64 -7.89 15.22
CA PRO A 561 13.70 -6.78 15.34
C PRO A 561 14.40 -5.47 15.00
N ALA A 562 13.89 -4.70 14.04
CA ALA A 562 14.50 -3.43 13.63
C ALA A 562 13.53 -2.24 13.83
N LEU A 563 12.38 -2.30 13.19
CA LEU A 563 11.33 -1.28 13.22
C LEU A 563 10.04 -1.83 13.85
N SER A 564 9.15 -0.96 14.35
CA SER A 564 7.91 -1.35 15.05
C SER A 564 6.62 -0.82 14.43
N ALA A 565 6.71 0.13 13.50
CA ALA A 565 5.55 0.70 12.80
C ALA A 565 5.36 0.10 11.40
N LYS A 566 4.26 0.48 10.73
CA LYS A 566 3.90 0.01 9.39
C LYS A 566 5.05 0.22 8.40
N THR A 567 5.56 -0.87 7.83
CA THR A 567 6.80 -0.88 7.05
C THR A 567 6.57 -1.43 5.64
N TRP A 568 6.53 -0.57 4.62
CA TRP A 568 6.39 -0.97 3.21
C TRP A 568 7.55 -0.52 2.31
N ASN A 569 8.48 0.25 2.86
CA ASN A 569 9.64 0.79 2.15
C ASN A 569 10.61 -0.34 1.77
N HIS A 570 11.28 -0.22 0.62
CA HIS A 570 12.34 -1.15 0.25
C HIS A 570 13.59 -0.89 1.11
N PRO A 571 14.21 -1.94 1.68
CA PRO A 571 15.52 -1.82 2.31
C PRO A 571 16.58 -1.57 1.24
N ILE A 572 17.70 -0.96 1.62
CA ILE A 572 18.86 -0.80 0.73
C ILE A 572 20.13 -1.25 1.43
N ILE A 573 21.11 -1.69 0.65
CA ILE A 573 22.48 -1.89 1.13
C ILE A 573 23.39 -1.04 0.26
N ALA A 574 24.17 -0.18 0.90
CA ALA A 574 25.19 0.63 0.23
C ALA A 574 26.45 0.66 1.09
N GLN A 575 27.62 0.49 0.45
CA GLN A 575 28.92 0.48 1.12
C GLN A 575 28.96 -0.48 2.33
N GLY A 576 28.28 -1.62 2.18
CA GLY A 576 28.14 -2.67 3.20
C GLY A 576 27.44 -2.23 4.50
N ARG A 577 26.66 -1.15 4.45
CA ARG A 577 25.71 -0.72 5.49
C ARG A 577 24.29 -1.00 5.01
N LEU A 578 23.43 -1.45 5.92
CA LEU A 578 22.01 -1.66 5.67
C LEU A 578 21.23 -0.45 6.16
N PHE A 579 20.41 0.14 5.30
CA PHE A 579 19.50 1.23 5.66
C PHE A 579 18.06 0.77 5.51
N VAL A 580 17.29 0.94 6.57
CA VAL A 580 15.87 0.62 6.61
C VAL A 580 15.07 1.78 7.19
N ARG A 581 13.86 1.94 6.71
CA ARG A 581 12.91 2.91 7.27
C ARG A 581 11.48 2.40 7.20
N ASN A 582 10.61 3.10 7.93
CA ASN A 582 9.17 3.03 7.81
C ASN A 582 8.58 4.46 7.79
N GLY A 583 7.29 4.60 8.07
CA GLY A 583 6.60 5.89 8.14
C GLY A 583 6.91 6.73 9.40
N GLU A 584 7.77 6.25 10.31
CA GLU A 584 8.05 6.93 11.58
C GLU A 584 9.55 7.01 11.89
N GLN A 585 10.33 5.99 11.54
CA GLN A 585 11.73 5.87 11.90
C GLN A 585 12.59 5.39 10.72
N ALA A 586 13.85 5.78 10.75
CA ALA A 586 14.92 5.24 9.91
C ALA A 586 16.08 4.75 10.78
N ILE A 587 16.76 3.71 10.31
CA ILE A 587 17.88 3.07 11.00
C ILE A 587 18.99 2.74 10.00
N GLY A 588 20.23 3.01 10.39
CA GLY A 588 21.43 2.53 9.72
C GLY A 588 22.09 1.41 10.52
N TYR A 589 22.44 0.31 9.86
CA TYR A 589 23.18 -0.81 10.44
C TYR A 589 24.51 -1.00 9.71
N GLN A 590 25.58 -1.26 10.46
CA GLN A 590 26.78 -1.87 9.91
C GLN A 590 26.54 -3.38 9.81
N LEU A 591 26.64 -3.93 8.59
CA LEU A 591 26.55 -5.37 8.40
C LEU A 591 27.85 -6.07 8.83
N PRO A 592 27.77 -7.29 9.40
CA PRO A 592 28.92 -8.08 9.81
C PRO A 592 29.62 -8.67 8.57
N GLN A 593 30.46 -7.88 7.90
CA GLN A 593 31.09 -8.30 6.66
C GLN A 593 32.07 -9.45 6.90
N GLN A 594 32.03 -10.44 6.01
CA GLN A 594 33.08 -11.46 5.94
C GLN A 594 34.14 -10.97 4.97
N THR A 595 35.33 -10.65 5.48
CA THR A 595 36.50 -10.47 4.62
C THR A 595 36.65 -11.75 3.80
N ALA A 596 36.84 -11.63 2.49
CA ALA A 596 37.19 -12.78 1.68
C ALA A 596 38.49 -13.36 2.25
N SER A 597 38.39 -14.41 3.06
CA SER A 597 39.55 -15.24 3.38
C SER A 597 40.08 -15.69 2.03
N ALA A 598 41.33 -15.31 1.72
CA ALA A 598 42.07 -15.89 0.62
C ALA A 598 41.89 -17.41 0.73
N VAL A 599 41.15 -17.99 -0.23
CA VAL A 599 40.99 -19.44 -0.30
C VAL A 599 42.40 -19.98 -0.50
N PRO A 600 42.89 -20.90 0.36
CA PRO A 600 44.20 -21.51 0.16
C PRO A 600 44.29 -22.29 -1.15
#